data_AF-A0A960CZ57-F1
#
_entry.id   AF-A0A960CZ57-F1
#
_cell.length_a   1.000
_cell.length_b   1.000
_cell.length_c   1.000
_cell.angle_alpha   90.00
_cell.angle_beta   90.00
_cell.angle_gamma   90.00
#
_symmetry.space_group_name_H-M   'P 1'
#
loop_
_entity.id
_entity.type
_entity.pdbx_description
1 polymer ?
#
loop_
_entity_poly.entity_id
_entity_poly.type
_entity_poly.pdbx_seq_one_letter_code
_entity_poly.pdbx_strand_id
1 'polypeptide(L)' 'PDAPGNAPVEANFANWIPTPSGLEIHFADYQFAHGLPVLTVPWSALDDLLAPGMAALRQP' A
#
# COMPACT_ATOMS: atom_id res chain seq x y z
N PRO A 1 14.09 5.43 -9.51
CA PRO A 1 14.58 4.43 -10.48
C PRO A 1 13.76 3.16 -10.29
N ASP A 2 13.50 2.41 -11.35
CA ASP A 2 12.76 1.15 -11.25
C ASP A 2 13.64 0.09 -10.55
N ALA A 3 13.08 -0.60 -9.57
CA ALA A 3 13.74 -1.60 -8.74
C ALA A 3 12.91 -2.90 -8.75
N PRO A 4 13.52 -4.08 -8.57
CA PRO A 4 12.75 -5.33 -8.53
C PRO A 4 11.57 -5.30 -7.54
N GLY A 5 11.73 -4.62 -6.40
CA GLY A 5 10.69 -4.47 -5.39
C GLY A 5 9.48 -3.61 -5.78
N ASN A 6 9.58 -2.76 -6.82
CA ASN A 6 8.45 -1.98 -7.36
C ASN A 6 7.94 -2.49 -8.72
N ALA A 7 8.45 -3.64 -9.18
CA ALA A 7 7.98 -4.25 -10.41
C ALA A 7 6.47 -4.55 -10.33
N PRO A 8 5.70 -4.37 -11.43
CA PRO A 8 4.24 -4.52 -11.46
C PRO A 8 3.83 -6.01 -11.51
N VAL A 9 4.23 -6.76 -10.48
CA VAL A 9 3.89 -8.19 -10.31
C VAL A 9 3.05 -8.34 -9.06
N GLU A 10 2.06 -9.23 -9.09
CA GLU A 10 1.07 -9.42 -8.02
C GLU A 10 1.70 -9.56 -6.62
N ALA A 11 2.81 -10.30 -6.52
CA ALA A 11 3.53 -10.50 -5.26
C ALA A 11 3.96 -9.19 -4.57
N ASN A 12 4.29 -8.14 -5.32
CA ASN A 12 4.72 -6.84 -4.77
C ASN A 12 3.56 -6.00 -4.22
N PHE A 13 2.30 -6.38 -4.47
CA PHE A 13 1.09 -5.64 -4.09
C PHE A 13 0.13 -6.45 -3.22
N ALA A 14 0.51 -7.67 -2.84
CA ALA A 14 -0.38 -8.63 -2.17
C ALA A 14 -0.85 -8.22 -0.76
N ASN A 15 -0.13 -7.31 -0.08
CA ASN A 15 -0.34 -7.01 1.34
C ASN A 15 -0.70 -5.53 1.58
N TRP A 16 -1.80 -5.07 0.97
CA TRP A 16 -2.33 -3.72 1.14
C TRP A 16 -3.57 -3.77 2.02
N ILE A 17 -3.49 -3.17 3.21
CA ILE A 17 -4.50 -3.31 4.26
C ILE A 17 -5.13 -1.95 4.56
N PRO A 18 -6.42 -1.75 4.25
CA PRO A 18 -7.13 -0.57 4.69
C PRO A 18 -7.26 -0.56 6.22
N THR A 19 -6.96 0.57 6.85
CA THR A 19 -7.12 0.80 8.28
C THR A 19 -7.81 2.14 8.54
N PRO A 20 -8.27 2.43 9.76
CA PRO A 20 -8.83 3.74 10.07
C PRO A 20 -7.87 4.92 9.84
N SER A 21 -6.55 4.72 9.97
CA SER A 21 -5.54 5.77 9.81
C SER A 21 -5.06 5.95 8.36
N GLY A 22 -5.28 4.96 7.50
CA GLY A 22 -4.82 4.98 6.11
C GLY A 22 -4.72 3.59 5.49
N LEU A 23 -4.11 3.54 4.30
CA LEU A 23 -3.74 2.28 3.67
C LEU A 23 -2.34 1.87 4.14
N GLU A 24 -2.23 0.72 4.80
CA GLU A 24 -0.94 0.13 5.10
C GLU A 24 -0.44 -0.68 3.91
N ILE A 25 0.82 -0.46 3.53
CA ILE A 25 1.54 -1.23 2.54
C ILE A 25 2.65 -1.99 3.27
N HIS A 26 2.53 -3.31 3.30
CA HIS A 26 3.49 -4.21 3.92
C HIS A 26 4.44 -4.74 2.85
N PHE A 27 5.74 -4.55 3.07
CA PHE A 27 6.77 -5.05 2.17
C PHE A 27 7.36 -6.36 2.69
N ALA A 28 7.61 -7.29 1.78
CA ALA A 28 8.31 -8.53 2.13
C ALA A 28 9.76 -8.24 2.51
N ASP A 29 10.36 -9.14 3.30
CA ASP A 29 11.78 -9.04 3.65
C ASP A 29 12.62 -9.06 2.37
N TYR A 30 13.62 -8.17 2.31
CA TYR A 30 14.46 -7.93 1.13
C TYR A 30 13.75 -7.43 -0.14
N GLN A 31 12.49 -7.01 -0.08
CA GLN A 31 11.83 -6.40 -1.24
C GLN A 31 12.52 -5.09 -1.66
N PHE A 32 12.89 -4.26 -0.68
CA PHE A 32 13.67 -3.03 -0.89
C PHE A 32 14.89 -2.91 0.04
N ALA A 33 14.80 -3.48 1.24
CA ALA A 33 15.86 -3.57 2.23
C ALA A 33 15.56 -4.75 3.16
N HIS A 34 16.53 -5.11 4.00
CA HIS A 34 16.29 -6.09 5.07
C HIS A 34 15.27 -5.55 6.09
N GLY A 35 14.40 -6.43 6.58
CA GLY A 35 13.31 -6.15 7.51
C GLY A 35 11.94 -6.17 6.82
N LEU A 36 10.89 -6.01 7.63
CA LEU A 36 9.49 -6.00 7.19
C LEU A 36 8.89 -4.60 7.38
N PRO A 37 9.30 -3.60 6.58
CA PRO A 37 8.78 -2.25 6.75
C PRO A 37 7.29 -2.20 6.40
N VAL A 38 6.58 -1.33 7.11
CA VAL A 38 5.18 -0.98 6.86
C VAL A 38 5.12 0.51 6.61
N LEU A 39 4.51 0.90 5.49
CA LEU A 39 4.22 2.29 5.18
C LEU A 39 2.72 2.52 5.33
N THR A 40 2.33 3.52 6.13
CA THR A 40 0.96 4.01 6.16
C THR A 40 0.82 5.20 5.22
N VAL A 41 0.00 5.04 4.18
CA VAL A 41 -0.42 6.14 3.32
C VAL A 41 -1.70 6.73 3.89
N PRO A 42 -1.71 7.99 4.34
CA PRO A 42 -2.91 8.60 4.93
C PRO A 42 -4.01 8.71 3.88
N TRP A 43 -5.27 8.58 4.28
CA TRP A 43 -6.41 8.64 3.36
C TRP A 43 -6.48 9.92 2.53
N SER A 44 -6.05 11.04 3.10
CA SER A 44 -5.99 12.33 2.39
C SER A 44 -5.04 12.33 1.18
N ALA A 45 -4.00 11.50 1.19
CA ALA A 45 -3.10 11.36 0.04
C ALA A 45 -3.70 10.51 -1.10
N LEU A 46 -4.83 9.83 -0.83
CA LEU A 46 -5.52 8.97 -1.80
C LEU A 46 -6.83 9.58 -2.31
N ASP A 47 -7.23 10.78 -1.83
CA ASP A 47 -8.52 11.41 -2.16
C ASP A 47 -8.81 11.46 -3.66
N ASP A 48 -7.82 11.85 -4.46
CA ASP A 48 -7.98 11.99 -5.92
C ASP A 48 -7.62 10.71 -6.70
N LEU A 49 -7.20 9.64 -6.01
CA LEU A 49 -6.76 8.38 -6.63
C LEU A 49 -7.79 7.25 -6.52
N LEU A 50 -8.76 7.37 -5.62
CA LEU A 50 -9.79 6.37 -5.44
C LEU A 50 -10.82 6.41 -6.58
N ALA A 51 -11.10 5.24 -7.15
CA ALA A 51 -12.19 5.11 -8.11
C ALA A 51 -13.56 5.32 -7.42
N PRO A 52 -14.59 5.75 -8.18
CA PRO A 52 -15.95 5.82 -7.65
C PRO A 52 -16.38 4.52 -6.97
N GLY A 53 -16.91 4.60 -5.75
CA GLY A 53 -17.33 3.45 -4.95
C GLY A 53 -16.26 2.90 -3.98
N MET A 54 -15.01 3.33 -4.06
CA MET A 54 -13.95 2.88 -3.14
C MET A 54 -13.96 3.59 -1.77
N ALA A 55 -14.89 4.50 -1.53
CA ALA A 55 -14.99 5.22 -0.25
C ALA A 55 -15.18 4.28 0.96
N ALA A 56 -15.76 3.10 0.76
CA ALA A 56 -15.95 2.10 1.80
C ALA A 56 -14.62 1.58 2.39
N LEU A 57 -13.51 1.63 1.64
CA LEU A 57 -12.19 1.22 2.13
C LEU A 57 -11.69 2.04 3.33
N ARG A 58 -12.25 3.25 3.52
CA ARG A 58 -11.87 4.14 4.63
C ARG A 58 -12.60 3.83 5.92
N GLN A 59 -13.59 2.94 5.87
CA GLN A 59 -14.42 2.62 7.02
C GLN A 59 -13.91 1.35 7.71
N PRO A 60 -13.92 1.31 9.05
CA PRO A 60 -13.54 0.13 9.83
C PRO A 60 -14.48 -1.06 9.61
#